data_AF-A0A8J5K6K9-F1
#
_entry.id   AF-A0A8J5K6K9-F1
#
_cell.length_a   1.000
_cell.length_b   1.000
_cell.length_c   1.000
_cell.angle_alpha   90.00
_cell.angle_beta   90.00
_cell.angle_gamma   90.00
#
_symmetry.space_group_name_H-M   'P 1'
#
loop_
_entity.id
_entity.type
_entity.pdbx_description
1 polymer ?
#
loop_
_entity_poly.entity_id
_entity_poly.type
_entity_poly.pdbx_seq_one_letter_code
_entity_poly.pdbx_strand_id
1 'polypeptide(L)'
;MIVPLLHQCTKANALFKPPVINQCRTIELKLTKLWHKAVETSLGKGNLARKNEFLHTLDTLFDILTCKCSIQLCSESNCSHSGKRENNSHIDCGCPREKKIPVLELEFIKAQRTKAEGQGSMQMGSIDYSETKKQIANAKKREQIRERRTKEENEEKVPPINVNATKLSELVDLSLEVLEPPLTTSLTSQELRNLKETPMQVPKWPSHTQSVERCVKMVTEAAGHVYSHERRE
;
A
#
# COMPACT_ATOMS: atom_id res chain seq x y z
N MET A 1 -26.90 -7.30 -18.59
CA MET A 1 -25.99 -6.47 -19.41
C MET A 1 -24.53 -6.97 -19.46
N ILE A 2 -24.22 -8.22 -19.07
CA ILE A 2 -22.83 -8.73 -19.08
C ILE A 2 -22.48 -9.48 -20.38
N VAL A 3 -23.47 -10.12 -21.00
CA VAL A 3 -23.31 -10.96 -22.21
C VAL A 3 -22.83 -10.19 -23.46
N PRO A 4 -23.32 -8.96 -23.75
CA PRO A 4 -22.87 -8.22 -24.94
C PRO A 4 -21.41 -7.76 -24.86
N LEU A 5 -20.96 -7.40 -23.64
CA LEU A 5 -19.58 -7.01 -23.35
C LEU A 5 -18.62 -8.19 -23.52
N LEU A 6 -19.03 -9.38 -23.05
CA LEU A 6 -18.26 -10.61 -23.25
C LEU A 6 -18.11 -10.95 -24.74
N HIS A 7 -19.19 -10.80 -25.52
CA HIS A 7 -19.20 -11.07 -26.95
C HIS A 7 -18.29 -10.11 -27.73
N GLN A 8 -18.34 -8.82 -27.42
CA GLN A 8 -17.44 -7.82 -28.00
C GLN A 8 -15.97 -8.08 -27.63
N CYS A 9 -15.69 -8.43 -26.37
CA CYS A 9 -14.35 -8.83 -25.95
C CYS A 9 -13.85 -10.06 -26.71
N THR A 10 -14.68 -11.11 -26.87
CA THR A 10 -14.28 -12.30 -27.63
C THR A 10 -14.04 -12.01 -29.11
N LYS A 11 -14.85 -11.14 -29.73
CA LYS A 11 -14.70 -10.74 -31.14
C LYS A 11 -13.44 -9.90 -31.36
N ALA A 12 -13.11 -9.00 -30.42
CA ALA A 12 -11.87 -8.23 -30.46
C ALA A 12 -10.65 -9.15 -30.24
N ASN A 13 -10.71 -10.05 -29.26
CA ASN A 13 -9.62 -10.96 -28.93
C ASN A 13 -9.35 -12.01 -30.02
N ALA A 14 -10.34 -12.38 -30.83
CA ALA A 14 -10.16 -13.30 -31.96
C ALA A 14 -9.20 -12.77 -33.05
N LEU A 15 -9.01 -11.45 -33.13
CA LEU A 15 -8.07 -10.81 -34.07
C LEU A 15 -6.64 -10.73 -33.51
N PHE A 16 -6.47 -10.88 -32.20
CA PHE A 16 -5.17 -10.91 -31.56
C PHE A 16 -4.61 -12.34 -31.59
N LYS A 17 -3.63 -12.59 -32.46
CA LYS A 17 -2.75 -13.74 -32.27
C LYS A 17 -1.84 -13.41 -31.07
N PRO A 18 -1.89 -14.16 -29.96
CA PRO A 18 -1.00 -13.90 -28.84
C PRO A 18 0.46 -14.02 -29.33
N PRO A 19 1.36 -13.10 -28.92
CA PRO A 19 2.76 -13.19 -29.29
C PRO A 19 3.34 -14.49 -28.76
N VAL A 20 4.22 -15.13 -29.53
CA VAL A 20 4.94 -16.32 -29.04
C VAL A 20 5.93 -15.88 -27.96
N ILE A 21 5.53 -16.09 -26.71
CA ILE A 21 6.38 -15.86 -25.53
C ILE A 21 7.44 -16.98 -25.49
N ASN A 22 8.63 -16.67 -24.95
CA ASN A 22 9.60 -17.71 -24.63
C ASN A 22 8.95 -18.80 -23.77
N GLN A 23 9.21 -20.07 -24.09
CA GLN A 23 8.72 -21.19 -23.29
C GLN A 23 9.20 -21.05 -21.83
N CYS A 24 8.38 -21.48 -20.87
CA CYS A 24 8.70 -21.40 -19.43
C CYS A 24 10.10 -21.92 -19.10
N ARG A 25 10.50 -23.04 -19.71
CA ARG A 25 11.84 -23.65 -19.55
C ARG A 25 12.98 -22.70 -19.93
N THR A 26 12.82 -21.91 -20.99
CA THR A 26 13.83 -20.92 -21.42
C THR A 26 13.90 -19.74 -20.46
N ILE A 27 12.76 -19.34 -19.88
CA ILE A 27 12.69 -18.26 -18.89
C ILE A 27 13.35 -18.71 -17.59
N GLU A 28 13.03 -19.90 -17.10
CA GLU A 28 13.62 -20.48 -15.89
C GLU A 28 15.15 -20.56 -15.99
N LEU A 29 15.69 -21.10 -17.09
CA LEU A 29 17.13 -21.17 -17.31
C LEU A 29 17.81 -19.79 -17.29
N LYS A 30 17.14 -18.75 -17.80
CA LYS A 30 17.66 -17.38 -17.75
C LYS A 30 17.64 -16.84 -16.31
N LEU A 31 16.54 -17.03 -15.59
CA LEU A 31 16.41 -16.60 -14.21
C LEU A 31 17.46 -17.27 -13.31
N THR A 32 17.68 -18.58 -13.45
CA THR A 32 18.71 -19.29 -12.68
C THR A 32 20.12 -18.76 -12.97
N LYS A 33 20.46 -18.49 -14.23
CA LYS A 33 21.77 -17.91 -14.59
C LYS A 33 21.96 -16.53 -13.99
N LEU A 34 20.92 -15.69 -14.00
CA LEU A 34 20.97 -14.35 -13.44
C LEU A 34 21.05 -14.36 -11.93
N TRP A 35 20.32 -15.27 -11.29
CA TRP A 35 20.40 -15.47 -9.85
C TRP A 35 21.83 -15.81 -9.42
N HIS A 36 22.50 -16.74 -10.11
CA HIS A 36 23.90 -17.04 -9.83
C HIS A 36 24.83 -15.82 -10.02
N LYS A 37 24.66 -15.05 -11.10
CA LYS A 37 25.43 -13.80 -11.31
C LYS A 37 25.18 -12.77 -10.19
N ALA A 38 23.94 -12.66 -9.69
CA ALA A 38 23.59 -11.78 -8.60
C ALA A 38 24.27 -12.21 -7.29
N VAL A 39 24.25 -13.51 -6.98
CA VAL A 39 24.92 -14.08 -5.81
C VAL A 39 26.43 -13.81 -5.88
N GLU A 40 27.09 -14.10 -7.00
CA GLU A 40 28.52 -13.82 -7.18
C GLU A 40 28.87 -12.34 -6.98
N THR A 41 28.04 -11.45 -7.53
CA THR A 41 28.21 -10.00 -7.42
C THR A 41 28.06 -9.52 -5.97
N SER A 42 27.08 -10.07 -5.23
CA SER A 42 26.83 -9.74 -3.82
C SER A 42 27.94 -10.24 -2.88
N LEU A 43 28.58 -11.37 -3.22
CA LEU A 43 29.74 -11.91 -2.50
C LEU A 43 31.05 -11.16 -2.82
N GLY A 44 30.97 -10.04 -3.58
CA GLY A 44 32.13 -9.25 -3.97
C GLY A 44 33.04 -9.90 -5.02
N LYS A 45 32.61 -11.03 -5.61
CA LYS A 45 33.36 -11.76 -6.63
C LYS A 45 33.12 -11.14 -8.00
N GLY A 46 33.91 -10.12 -8.37
CA GLY A 46 33.85 -9.53 -9.71
C GLY A 46 34.50 -8.15 -9.80
N ASN A 47 35.02 -7.81 -10.98
CA ASN A 47 35.53 -6.47 -11.29
C ASN A 47 34.37 -5.49 -11.60
N LEU A 48 34.66 -4.19 -11.59
CA LEU A 48 33.66 -3.14 -11.87
C LEU A 48 32.96 -3.34 -13.22
N ALA A 49 33.68 -3.83 -14.23
CA ALA A 49 33.12 -4.14 -15.55
C ALA A 49 32.03 -5.22 -15.48
N ARG A 50 32.25 -6.32 -14.75
CA ARG A 50 31.24 -7.38 -14.56
C ARG A 50 30.03 -6.89 -13.78
N LYS A 51 30.22 -5.97 -12.82
CA LYS A 51 29.11 -5.34 -12.09
C LYS A 51 28.25 -4.50 -13.03
N ASN A 52 28.87 -3.67 -13.86
CA ASN A 52 28.15 -2.85 -14.85
C ASN A 52 27.43 -3.72 -15.90
N GLU A 53 28.06 -4.80 -16.37
CA GLU A 53 27.43 -5.77 -17.26
C GLU A 53 26.21 -6.44 -16.61
N PHE A 54 26.30 -6.78 -15.33
CA PHE A 54 25.18 -7.33 -14.58
C PHE A 54 24.03 -6.33 -14.45
N LEU A 55 24.32 -5.07 -14.12
CA LEU A 55 23.30 -4.00 -14.05
C LEU A 55 22.60 -3.80 -15.40
N HIS A 56 23.34 -3.73 -16.49
CA HIS A 56 22.77 -3.66 -17.85
C HIS A 56 21.89 -4.89 -18.17
N THR A 57 22.28 -6.06 -17.66
CA THR A 57 21.47 -7.29 -17.82
C THR A 57 20.17 -7.23 -17.01
N LEU A 58 20.17 -6.56 -15.85
CA LEU A 58 18.95 -6.35 -15.06
C LEU A 58 17.98 -5.39 -15.76
N ASP A 59 18.48 -4.30 -16.35
CA ASP A 59 17.65 -3.35 -17.10
C ASP A 59 16.94 -4.02 -18.29
N THR A 60 17.56 -5.05 -18.88
CA THR A 60 17.04 -5.79 -20.04
C THR A 60 16.37 -7.13 -19.68
N LEU A 61 16.24 -7.46 -18.38
CA LEU A 61 15.76 -8.76 -17.90
C LEU A 61 14.37 -9.12 -18.43
N PHE A 62 13.47 -8.14 -18.46
CA PHE A 62 12.08 -8.33 -18.85
C PHE A 62 11.87 -8.20 -20.38
N ASP A 63 12.92 -8.02 -21.19
CA ASP A 63 12.83 -8.12 -22.65
C ASP A 63 12.80 -9.61 -23.08
N ILE A 64 11.69 -10.26 -22.76
CA ILE A 64 11.39 -11.66 -23.06
C ILE A 64 10.89 -11.87 -24.51
N LEU A 65 10.83 -10.80 -25.31
CA LEU A 65 10.42 -10.88 -26.70
C LEU A 65 11.51 -11.53 -27.55
N THR A 66 11.08 -12.36 -28.51
CA THR A 66 11.98 -13.05 -29.44
C THR A 66 12.55 -12.14 -30.51
N CYS A 67 11.76 -11.16 -30.99
CA CYS A 67 12.24 -10.19 -31.97
C CYS A 67 13.15 -9.18 -31.27
N LYS A 68 14.39 -9.01 -31.76
CA LYS A 68 15.37 -8.01 -31.28
C LYS A 68 15.66 -6.91 -32.29
N CYS A 69 14.81 -6.76 -33.31
CA CYS A 69 14.97 -5.71 -34.32
C CYS A 69 14.87 -4.30 -33.70
N SER A 70 15.60 -3.36 -34.30
CA SER A 70 15.64 -1.97 -33.85
C SER A 70 14.31 -1.27 -34.14
N ILE A 71 13.82 -0.52 -33.16
CA ILE A 71 12.57 0.26 -33.27
C ILE A 71 12.95 1.73 -33.41
N GLN A 72 12.53 2.35 -34.49
CA GLN A 72 12.79 3.76 -34.79
C GLN A 72 11.55 4.60 -34.49
N LEU A 73 11.78 5.81 -33.96
CA LEU A 73 10.71 6.80 -33.78
C LEU A 73 10.68 7.71 -35.01
N CYS A 74 9.48 8.10 -35.43
CA CYS A 74 9.31 9.04 -36.53
C CYS A 74 10.02 10.38 -36.30
N SER A 75 10.26 10.76 -35.04
CA SER A 75 11.01 11.97 -34.66
C SER A 75 12.52 11.88 -34.90
N GLU A 76 13.09 10.67 -34.97
CA GLU A 76 14.54 10.43 -35.04
C GLU A 76 15.01 10.07 -36.46
N SER A 77 14.09 9.73 -37.37
CA SER A 77 14.36 9.31 -38.74
C SER A 77 13.65 10.25 -39.72
N ASN A 78 14.27 10.56 -40.86
CA ASN A 78 13.62 11.23 -41.99
C ASN A 78 12.54 10.30 -42.60
N CYS A 79 11.42 10.17 -41.91
CA CYS A 79 10.30 9.33 -42.29
C CYS A 79 9.47 10.05 -43.36
N SER A 80 9.33 9.46 -44.55
CA SER A 80 8.66 10.07 -45.72
C SER A 80 7.12 10.17 -45.60
N HIS A 81 6.58 10.11 -44.39
CA HIS A 81 5.13 10.06 -44.14
C HIS A 81 4.61 11.37 -43.53
N SER A 82 3.88 12.12 -44.34
CA SER A 82 3.23 13.40 -44.02
C SER A 82 1.79 13.23 -43.53
N GLY A 83 1.56 12.39 -42.52
CA GLY A 83 0.21 12.17 -41.98
C GLY A 83 0.18 11.82 -40.50
N LYS A 84 -0.87 12.29 -39.80
CA LYS A 84 -1.19 11.93 -38.41
C LYS A 84 -1.48 10.42 -38.34
N ARG A 85 -0.47 9.61 -37.98
CA ARG A 85 -0.72 8.23 -37.52
C ARG A 85 -1.08 8.27 -36.04
N GLU A 86 -1.83 7.26 -35.60
CA GLU A 86 -2.07 7.01 -34.18
C GLU A 86 -0.80 6.55 -33.44
N ASN A 87 0.21 6.01 -34.16
CA ASN A 87 1.47 5.50 -33.59
C ASN A 87 2.70 6.16 -34.26
N ASN A 88 3.65 6.66 -33.47
CA ASN A 88 4.85 7.40 -33.90
C ASN A 88 6.12 6.53 -33.99
N SER A 89 5.99 5.21 -34.03
CA SER A 89 7.12 4.27 -34.09
C SER A 89 7.00 3.29 -35.26
N HIS A 90 8.15 2.91 -35.83
CA HIS A 90 8.26 1.95 -36.92
C HIS A 90 9.37 0.93 -36.64
N ILE A 91 9.14 -0.29 -37.12
CA ILE A 91 10.09 -1.40 -37.03
C ILE A 91 10.20 -2.03 -38.42
N ASP A 92 11.42 -2.11 -38.96
CA ASP A 92 11.69 -2.95 -40.12
C ASP A 92 12.17 -4.32 -39.62
N CYS A 93 11.27 -5.31 -39.63
CA CYS A 93 11.54 -6.66 -39.13
C CYS A 93 11.08 -7.70 -40.14
N GLY A 94 12.05 -8.45 -40.66
CA GLY A 94 11.86 -9.66 -41.47
C GLY A 94 11.50 -10.92 -40.65
N CYS A 95 11.17 -10.76 -39.38
CA CYS A 95 10.88 -11.88 -38.48
C CYS A 95 9.54 -12.56 -38.86
N PRO A 96 9.36 -13.87 -38.61
CA PRO A 96 8.09 -14.56 -38.81
C PRO A 96 6.94 -13.87 -38.06
N ARG A 97 5.73 -13.86 -38.64
CA ARG A 97 4.57 -13.11 -38.11
C ARG A 97 4.29 -13.38 -36.63
N GLU A 98 4.48 -14.62 -36.18
CA GLU A 98 4.26 -15.08 -34.79
C GLU A 98 5.28 -14.52 -33.79
N LYS A 99 6.44 -14.07 -34.28
CA LYS A 99 7.54 -13.51 -33.50
C LYS A 99 7.64 -11.99 -33.63
N LYS A 100 6.77 -11.36 -34.46
CA LYS A 100 6.76 -9.90 -34.65
C LYS A 100 6.16 -9.20 -33.43
N ILE A 101 6.71 -8.03 -33.14
CA ILE A 101 6.20 -7.15 -32.09
C ILE A 101 4.93 -6.46 -32.65
N PRO A 102 3.79 -6.48 -31.94
CA PRO A 102 2.61 -5.75 -32.36
C PRO A 102 2.87 -4.25 -32.51
N VAL A 103 2.26 -3.61 -33.51
CA VAL A 103 2.52 -2.19 -33.83
C VAL A 103 2.15 -1.26 -32.66
N LEU A 104 1.07 -1.58 -31.93
CA LEU A 104 0.63 -0.84 -30.74
C LEU A 104 1.65 -0.86 -29.60
N GLU A 105 2.49 -1.90 -29.55
CA GLU A 105 3.45 -2.11 -28.46
C GLU A 105 4.83 -1.54 -28.78
N LEU A 106 5.06 -1.00 -29.99
CA LEU A 106 6.39 -0.58 -30.43
C LEU A 106 6.98 0.55 -29.58
N GLU A 107 6.18 1.55 -29.19
CA GLU A 107 6.62 2.65 -28.34
C GLU A 107 6.98 2.15 -26.94
N PHE A 108 6.11 1.32 -26.35
CA PHE A 108 6.33 0.71 -25.05
C PHE A 108 7.58 -0.18 -25.05
N ILE A 109 7.73 -1.06 -26.04
CA ILE A 109 8.90 -1.95 -26.14
C ILE A 109 10.18 -1.17 -26.42
N LYS A 110 10.15 -0.10 -27.23
CA LYS A 110 11.31 0.79 -27.39
C LYS A 110 11.68 1.41 -26.05
N ALA A 111 10.70 2.00 -25.34
CA ALA A 111 10.91 2.61 -24.04
C ALA A 111 11.45 1.61 -23.01
N GLN A 112 11.04 0.34 -23.05
CA GLN A 112 11.57 -0.73 -22.20
C GLN A 112 13.01 -1.13 -22.58
N ARG A 113 13.35 -1.15 -23.86
CA ARG A 113 14.71 -1.47 -24.33
C ARG A 113 15.73 -0.36 -24.09
N THR A 114 15.28 0.89 -24.09
CA THR A 114 16.14 2.06 -23.92
C THR A 114 16.18 2.56 -22.48
N LYS A 115 15.59 1.84 -21.51
CA LYS A 115 15.70 2.23 -20.09
C LYS A 115 17.16 2.18 -19.68
N ALA A 116 17.64 3.31 -19.16
CA ALA A 116 18.88 3.37 -18.40
C ALA A 116 18.48 3.62 -16.93
N GLU A 117 19.15 2.95 -15.99
CA GLU A 117 19.01 3.23 -14.55
C GLU A 117 17.64 2.85 -13.94
N GLY A 118 16.94 1.85 -14.51
CA GLY A 118 15.73 1.28 -13.91
C GLY A 118 14.46 2.15 -13.91
N GLN A 119 14.49 3.37 -14.47
CA GLN A 119 13.31 4.23 -14.61
C GLN A 119 12.96 4.45 -16.08
N GLY A 120 11.82 3.91 -16.51
CA GLY A 120 11.26 4.20 -17.84
C GLY A 120 10.11 5.19 -17.80
N SER A 121 9.92 5.93 -18.89
CA SER A 121 8.79 6.85 -19.07
C SER A 121 7.42 6.16 -18.97
N MET A 122 7.34 4.86 -19.30
CA MET A 122 6.11 4.07 -19.35
C MET A 122 6.19 2.84 -18.41
N GLN A 123 6.39 3.07 -17.11
CA GLN A 123 6.44 1.99 -16.11
C GLN A 123 5.13 1.88 -15.34
N MET A 124 4.55 0.68 -15.31
CA MET A 124 3.46 0.35 -14.40
C MET A 124 3.96 0.41 -12.96
N GLY A 125 3.30 1.21 -12.11
CA GLY A 125 3.71 1.43 -10.72
C GLY A 125 4.58 2.66 -10.48
N SER A 126 4.70 3.57 -11.45
CA SER A 126 5.13 4.93 -11.15
C SER A 126 4.16 5.56 -10.14
N ILE A 127 4.71 6.27 -9.15
CA ILE A 127 3.92 7.01 -8.17
C ILE A 127 3.07 8.02 -8.94
N ASP A 128 1.74 7.86 -8.89
CA ASP A 128 0.83 8.89 -9.38
C ASP A 128 1.03 10.12 -8.49
N TYR A 129 1.81 11.07 -9.00
CA TYR A 129 2.19 12.26 -8.28
C TYR A 129 0.98 13.12 -7.90
N SER A 130 -0.07 13.08 -8.73
CA SER A 130 -1.30 13.83 -8.48
C SER A 130 -2.11 13.24 -7.33
N GLU A 131 -2.28 11.92 -7.32
CA GLU A 131 -3.00 11.21 -6.24
C GLU A 131 -2.18 11.19 -4.95
N THR A 132 -0.87 11.02 -5.04
CA THR A 132 0.02 11.04 -3.87
C THR A 132 -0.02 12.40 -3.18
N LYS A 133 0.00 13.50 -3.95
CA LYS A 133 -0.19 14.85 -3.40
C LYS A 133 -1.54 15.03 -2.70
N LYS A 134 -2.63 14.54 -3.30
CA LYS A 134 -3.97 14.59 -2.70
C LYS A 134 -4.02 13.79 -1.40
N GLN A 135 -3.45 12.59 -1.37
CA GLN A 135 -3.40 11.73 -0.19
C GLN A 135 -2.60 12.38 0.95
N ILE A 136 -1.44 12.96 0.66
CA ILE A 136 -0.62 13.71 1.63
C ILE A 136 -1.41 14.90 2.19
N ALA A 137 -2.08 15.68 1.33
CA ALA A 137 -2.89 16.82 1.77
C ALA A 137 -4.06 16.38 2.67
N ASN A 138 -4.74 15.28 2.32
CA ASN A 138 -5.83 14.71 3.12
C ASN A 138 -5.34 14.17 4.46
N ALA A 139 -4.15 13.53 4.51
CA ALA A 139 -3.54 13.06 5.74
C ALA A 139 -3.22 14.23 6.68
N LYS A 140 -2.58 15.29 6.18
CA LYS A 140 -2.32 16.52 6.96
C LYS A 140 -3.59 17.16 7.48
N LYS A 141 -4.66 17.21 6.68
CA LYS A 141 -5.96 17.74 7.12
C LYS A 141 -6.58 16.89 8.23
N ARG A 142 -6.47 15.55 8.15
CA ARG A 142 -6.95 14.63 9.20
C ARG A 142 -6.17 14.79 10.50
N GLU A 143 -4.86 14.98 10.40
CA GLU A 143 -3.98 15.22 11.55
C GLU A 143 -4.32 16.54 12.25
N GLN A 144 -4.48 17.63 11.49
CA GLN A 144 -4.92 18.92 12.04
C GLN A 144 -6.31 18.84 12.70
N ILE A 145 -7.24 18.07 12.14
CA ILE A 145 -8.56 17.85 12.76
C ILE A 145 -8.42 17.06 14.07
N ARG A 146 -7.54 16.04 14.11
CA ARG A 146 -7.26 15.30 15.34
C ARG A 146 -6.69 16.23 16.40
N GLU A 147 -5.64 16.99 16.09
CA GLU A 147 -5.03 17.94 17.02
C GLU A 147 -6.01 18.99 17.56
N ARG A 148 -6.96 19.46 16.73
CA ARG A 148 -8.03 20.36 17.18
C ARG A 148 -8.98 19.68 18.16
N ARG A 149 -9.41 18.44 17.87
CA ARG A 149 -10.24 17.66 18.80
C ARG A 149 -9.53 17.38 20.12
N THR A 150 -8.25 17.01 20.10
CA THR A 150 -7.49 16.78 21.34
C THR A 150 -7.29 18.06 22.16
N LYS A 151 -7.27 19.23 21.52
CA LYS A 151 -7.22 20.54 22.22
C LYS A 151 -8.58 20.94 22.78
N GLU A 152 -9.67 20.64 22.08
CA GLU A 152 -11.04 20.92 22.53
C GLU A 152 -11.53 19.94 23.63
N GLU A 153 -11.16 18.66 23.58
CA GLU A 153 -11.51 17.67 24.62
C GLU A 153 -10.72 17.87 25.93
N ASN A 154 -9.59 18.58 25.90
CA ASN A 154 -8.78 18.86 27.11
C ASN A 154 -9.34 20.01 27.97
N GLU A 155 -10.50 20.57 27.63
CA GLU A 155 -11.28 21.44 28.52
C GLU A 155 -12.29 20.65 29.39
N GLU A 156 -12.30 19.31 29.32
CA GLU A 156 -13.00 18.49 30.30
C GLU A 156 -12.24 18.61 31.64
N LYS A 157 -12.83 19.31 32.61
CA LYS A 157 -12.25 19.61 33.93
C LYS A 157 -12.10 18.34 34.77
N VAL A 158 -11.12 17.50 34.45
CA VAL A 158 -10.79 16.33 35.26
C VAL A 158 -10.20 16.83 36.59
N PRO A 159 -10.75 16.42 37.75
CA PRO A 159 -10.20 16.85 39.03
C PRO A 159 -8.77 16.32 39.19
N PRO A 160 -7.85 17.12 39.75
CA PRO A 160 -6.46 16.71 39.94
C PRO A 160 -6.39 15.50 40.89
N ILE A 161 -5.70 14.44 40.46
CA ILE A 161 -5.55 13.20 41.24
C ILE A 161 -4.33 13.29 42.16
N ASN A 162 -4.49 12.98 43.44
CA ASN A 162 -3.40 12.89 44.40
C ASN A 162 -2.68 11.54 44.30
N VAL A 163 -1.56 11.51 43.58
CA VAL A 163 -0.74 10.31 43.36
C VAL A 163 -0.09 9.74 44.63
N ASN A 164 -0.01 10.53 45.71
CA ASN A 164 0.58 10.11 46.99
C ASN A 164 -0.47 9.62 47.99
N ALA A 165 -1.74 9.55 47.60
CA ALA A 165 -2.81 9.11 48.47
C ALA A 165 -2.60 7.65 48.90
N THR A 166 -2.62 7.41 50.21
CA THR A 166 -2.57 6.05 50.77
C THR A 166 -3.96 5.46 50.96
N LYS A 167 -5.00 6.31 50.95
CA LYS A 167 -6.41 5.95 51.09
C LYS A 167 -7.20 6.49 49.90
N LEU A 168 -8.22 5.75 49.48
CA LEU A 168 -9.08 6.13 48.34
C LEU A 168 -9.80 7.47 48.55
N SER A 169 -10.17 7.79 49.81
CA SER A 169 -10.81 9.07 50.17
C SER A 169 -9.89 10.28 49.97
N GLU A 170 -8.58 10.09 49.90
CA GLU A 170 -7.58 11.15 49.73
C GLU A 170 -7.13 11.30 48.27
N LEU A 171 -7.66 10.44 47.37
CA LEU A 171 -7.23 10.33 45.98
C LEU A 171 -7.78 11.48 45.11
N VAL A 172 -8.96 11.99 45.46
CA VAL A 172 -9.65 13.10 44.78
C VAL A 172 -10.33 13.98 45.83
N ASP A 173 -10.20 15.30 45.70
CA ASP A 173 -10.94 16.26 46.54
C ASP A 173 -12.38 16.40 46.03
N LEU A 174 -13.32 15.76 46.73
CA LEU A 174 -14.75 15.78 46.41
C LEU A 174 -15.45 17.09 46.81
N SER A 175 -14.74 18.03 47.45
CA SER A 175 -15.29 19.34 47.81
C SER A 175 -15.22 20.37 46.67
N LEU A 176 -14.46 20.07 45.62
CA LEU A 176 -14.43 20.85 44.38
C LEU A 176 -15.73 20.69 43.60
N GLU A 177 -16.03 21.63 42.70
CA GLU A 177 -17.12 21.49 41.71
C GLU A 177 -16.80 20.32 40.77
N VAL A 178 -17.16 19.10 41.17
CA VAL A 178 -16.94 17.88 40.41
C VAL A 178 -17.96 17.82 39.27
N LEU A 179 -17.48 17.72 38.02
CA LEU A 179 -18.31 17.47 36.86
C LEU A 179 -18.90 16.05 36.96
N GLU A 180 -20.18 15.89 36.61
CA GLU A 180 -20.82 14.58 36.62
C GLU A 180 -20.08 13.61 35.69
N PRO A 181 -19.91 12.33 36.09
CA PRO A 181 -19.32 11.31 35.22
C PRO A 181 -20.04 11.25 33.86
N PRO A 182 -19.33 11.01 32.74
CA PRO A 182 -19.96 10.89 31.42
C PRO A 182 -21.09 9.86 31.32
N LEU A 183 -21.13 8.90 32.25
CA LEU A 183 -22.19 7.90 32.35
C LEU A 183 -23.51 8.48 32.87
N THR A 184 -23.48 9.55 33.67
CA THR A 184 -24.64 10.17 34.30
C THR A 184 -25.03 11.51 33.69
N THR A 185 -24.21 12.08 32.80
CA THR A 185 -24.48 13.37 32.14
C THR A 185 -25.80 13.41 31.36
N SER A 186 -26.32 12.27 30.90
CA SER A 186 -27.60 12.17 30.20
C SER A 186 -28.81 11.95 31.10
N LEU A 187 -28.60 11.78 32.42
CA LEU A 187 -29.66 11.44 33.37
C LEU A 187 -30.11 12.67 34.15
N THR A 188 -31.43 12.81 34.32
CA THR A 188 -31.99 13.85 35.17
C THR A 188 -31.80 13.52 36.66
N SER A 189 -31.80 14.55 37.51
CA SER A 189 -31.68 14.33 38.97
C SER A 189 -32.80 13.46 39.55
N GLN A 190 -33.96 13.37 38.89
CA GLN A 190 -35.05 12.49 39.30
C GLN A 190 -34.78 11.03 38.92
N GLU A 191 -34.23 10.77 37.74
CA GLU A 191 -33.80 9.42 37.33
C GLU A 191 -32.67 8.89 38.22
N LEU A 192 -31.73 9.77 38.62
CA LEU A 192 -30.69 9.41 39.59
C LEU A 192 -31.27 9.02 40.95
N ARG A 193 -32.31 9.72 41.43
CA ARG A 193 -33.02 9.33 42.67
C ARG A 193 -33.75 8.00 42.50
N ASN A 194 -34.39 7.77 41.36
CA ASN A 194 -35.09 6.52 41.07
C ASN A 194 -34.12 5.32 41.00
N LEU A 195 -32.91 5.50 40.47
CA LEU A 195 -31.85 4.48 40.47
C LEU A 195 -31.32 4.18 41.88
N LYS A 196 -31.32 5.17 42.78
CA LYS A 196 -30.97 4.97 44.19
C LYS A 196 -32.02 4.16 44.94
N GLU A 197 -33.30 4.43 44.68
CA GLU A 197 -34.43 3.72 45.30
C GLU A 197 -34.65 2.33 44.71
N THR A 198 -34.42 2.19 43.40
CA THR A 198 -34.57 0.94 42.64
C THR A 198 -33.30 0.69 41.85
N PRO A 199 -32.29 0.04 42.47
CA PRO A 199 -31.06 -0.31 41.79
C PRO A 199 -31.34 -1.18 40.56
N MET A 200 -30.60 -0.93 39.49
CA MET A 200 -30.64 -1.78 38.29
C MET A 200 -30.33 -3.23 38.68
N GLN A 201 -31.27 -4.14 38.40
CA GLN A 201 -31.05 -5.56 38.62
C GLN A 201 -30.25 -6.14 37.46
N VAL A 202 -28.97 -6.40 37.72
CA VAL A 202 -28.10 -7.05 36.75
C VAL A 202 -28.36 -8.56 36.79
N PRO A 203 -28.61 -9.22 35.65
CA PRO A 203 -28.70 -10.67 35.60
C PRO A 203 -27.44 -11.31 36.17
N LYS A 204 -27.58 -12.48 36.82
CA LYS A 204 -26.42 -13.23 37.34
C LYS A 204 -25.63 -13.83 36.17
N TRP A 205 -24.78 -13.01 35.57
CA TRP A 205 -23.86 -13.47 34.54
C TRP A 205 -22.81 -14.40 35.17
N PRO A 206 -22.40 -15.48 34.49
CA PRO A 206 -21.35 -16.35 35.00
C PRO A 206 -19.99 -15.63 34.87
N SER A 207 -19.65 -14.85 35.89
CA SER A 207 -18.43 -14.03 35.96
C SER A 207 -17.14 -14.85 36.09
N HIS A 208 -17.26 -16.13 36.44
CA HIS A 208 -16.15 -17.06 36.69
C HIS A 208 -16.01 -18.13 35.60
N THR A 209 -16.42 -17.82 34.37
CA THR A 209 -16.08 -18.72 33.28
C THR A 209 -14.58 -18.64 33.02
N GLN A 210 -13.96 -19.79 32.77
CA GLN A 210 -12.53 -19.89 32.46
C GLN A 210 -12.12 -18.98 31.29
N SER A 211 -13.06 -18.68 30.37
CA SER A 211 -12.83 -17.76 29.26
C SER A 211 -12.66 -16.31 29.71
N VAL A 212 -13.46 -15.84 30.67
CA VAL A 212 -13.36 -14.47 31.20
C VAL A 212 -12.05 -14.30 31.96
N GLU A 213 -11.67 -15.27 32.79
CA GLU A 213 -10.40 -15.22 33.53
C GLU A 213 -9.17 -15.24 32.60
N ARG A 214 -9.20 -16.06 31.54
CA ARG A 214 -8.15 -16.04 30.50
C ARG A 214 -8.09 -14.70 29.78
N CYS A 215 -9.24 -14.10 29.45
CA CYS A 215 -9.30 -12.82 28.78
C CYS A 215 -8.72 -11.69 29.66
N VAL A 216 -9.14 -11.61 30.92
CA VAL A 216 -8.59 -10.64 31.89
C VAL A 216 -7.09 -10.81 32.02
N LYS A 217 -6.58 -12.04 32.19
CA LYS A 217 -5.14 -12.31 32.24
C LYS A 217 -4.40 -11.79 31.00
N MET A 218 -4.86 -12.13 29.79
CA MET A 218 -4.22 -11.70 28.54
C MET A 218 -4.22 -10.17 28.40
N VAL A 219 -5.33 -9.50 28.74
CA VAL A 219 -5.42 -8.04 28.68
C VAL A 219 -4.49 -7.39 29.68
N THR A 220 -4.39 -7.93 30.90
CA THR A 220 -3.45 -7.44 31.93
C THR A 220 -2.00 -7.63 31.50
N GLU A 221 -1.64 -8.79 30.93
CA GLU A 221 -0.29 -9.05 30.40
C GLU A 221 0.05 -8.10 29.25
N ALA A 222 -0.86 -7.89 28.30
CA ALA A 222 -0.69 -6.97 27.20
C ALA A 222 -0.57 -5.51 27.68
N ALA A 223 -1.42 -5.09 28.63
CA ALA A 223 -1.37 -3.75 29.21
C ALA A 223 -0.07 -3.50 29.97
N GLY A 224 0.43 -4.49 30.71
CA GLY A 224 1.74 -4.43 31.37
C GLY A 224 2.90 -4.30 30.37
N HIS A 225 2.78 -4.90 29.18
CA HIS A 225 3.82 -4.82 28.16
C HIS A 225 3.90 -3.43 27.49
N VAL A 226 2.77 -2.71 27.41
CA VAL A 226 2.60 -1.39 26.77
C VAL A 226 2.58 -0.25 27.81
N TYR A 227 3.01 -0.53 29.04
CA TYR A 227 3.05 0.47 30.11
C TYR A 227 4.28 1.38 30.01
N SER A 228 4.24 2.32 29.06
CA SER A 228 4.97 3.60 29.03
C SER A 228 4.66 4.32 27.72
N HIS A 229 4.80 5.64 27.67
CA HIS A 229 4.62 6.41 26.42
C HIS A 229 5.64 5.98 25.36
N GLU A 230 6.87 5.67 25.77
CA GLU A 230 7.98 5.20 24.92
C GLU A 230 7.72 3.86 24.22
N ARG A 231 6.81 3.02 24.75
CA ARG A 231 6.45 1.73 24.14
C ARG A 231 5.19 1.78 23.30
N ARG A 232 4.55 2.95 23.22
CA ARG A 232 3.32 3.19 22.45
C ARG A 232 3.56 3.87 21.10
N GLU A 233 4.73 4.50 20.92
CA GLU A 233 5.24 4.98 19.62
C GLU A 233 6.13 3.93 18.95
#